data_AF-A0A7V4D7Z8-F1
#
_entry.id   AF-A0A7V4D7Z8-F1
#
_cell.length_a   1.000
_cell.length_b   1.000
_cell.length_c   1.000
_cell.angle_alpha   90.00
_cell.angle_beta   90.00
_cell.angle_gamma   90.00
#
_symmetry.space_group_name_H-M   'P 1'
#
loop_
_entity.id
_entity.type
_entity.pdbx_description
1 polymer ?
#
loop_
_entity_poly.entity_id
_entity_poly.type
_entity_poly.pdbx_seq_one_letter_code
_entity_poly.pdbx_strand_id
1 'polypeptide(L)'
;IAASSGSACSSGSLEPSHVLRAMGVPFTSAHGSIRFSLSRYTTDEEIDYTLQVMPEVVNRLLEISPYWDSKNKKGKPIGELAR
;
A
#
# COMPACT_ATOMS: atom_id res chain seq x y z
N ILE A 1 2.35 15.94 6.98
CA ILE A 1 1.85 14.53 7.14
C ILE A 1 3.00 13.52 7.26
N ALA A 2 2.93 12.55 8.19
CA ALA A 2 3.91 11.46 8.30
C ALA A 2 3.34 10.13 7.75
N ALA A 3 4.17 9.35 7.05
CA ALA A 3 3.79 8.05 6.47
C ALA A 3 4.75 6.94 6.90
N SER A 4 4.23 5.74 7.10
CA SER A 4 5.01 4.54 7.37
C SER A 4 4.46 3.36 6.57
N SER A 5 5.34 2.53 6.00
CA SER A 5 4.92 1.25 5.42
C SER A 5 4.52 0.27 6.52
N GLY A 6 3.38 -0.39 6.37
CA GLY A 6 2.95 -1.50 7.23
C GLY A 6 3.55 -2.85 6.80
N SER A 7 4.34 -2.87 5.72
CA SER A 7 5.22 -3.97 5.37
C SER A 7 6.35 -4.03 6.40
N ALA A 8 6.62 -5.21 6.96
CA ALA A 8 7.66 -5.38 7.97
C ALA A 8 9.10 -5.18 7.46
N CYS A 9 9.27 -4.57 6.28
CA CYS A 9 10.57 -4.35 5.65
C CYS A 9 11.53 -3.54 6.53
N SER A 10 11.03 -2.69 7.43
CA SER A 10 11.87 -1.96 8.39
C SER A 10 12.40 -2.79 9.56
N SER A 11 11.86 -4.01 9.80
CA SER A 11 12.30 -4.90 10.89
C SER A 11 13.22 -6.05 10.43
N GLY A 12 13.62 -6.07 9.15
CA GLY A 12 14.47 -7.13 8.57
C GLY A 12 13.77 -8.48 8.39
N SER A 13 12.46 -8.56 8.61
CA SER A 13 11.67 -9.78 8.43
C SER A 13 10.76 -9.63 7.20
N LEU A 14 10.66 -10.68 6.39
CA LEU A 14 9.75 -10.74 5.24
C LEU A 14 8.29 -10.97 5.67
N GLU A 15 8.04 -11.24 6.96
CA GLU A 15 6.70 -11.53 7.48
C GLU A 15 5.85 -10.26 7.59
N PRO A 16 4.60 -10.24 7.10
CA PRO A 16 3.73 -9.08 7.18
C PRO A 16 3.43 -8.68 8.63
N SER A 17 2.99 -7.43 8.82
CA SER A 17 2.61 -6.91 10.13
C SER A 17 1.67 -7.87 10.88
N HIS A 18 2.07 -8.25 12.10
CA HIS A 18 1.28 -9.12 12.97
C HIS A 18 -0.10 -8.52 13.28
N VAL A 19 -0.21 -7.17 13.28
CA VAL A 19 -1.49 -6.46 13.44
C VAL A 19 -2.39 -6.66 12.23
N LEU A 20 -1.86 -6.48 11.01
CA LEU A 20 -2.64 -6.69 9.78
C LEU A 20 -3.10 -8.15 9.66
N ARG A 21 -2.24 -9.10 10.06
CA ARG A 21 -2.58 -10.52 10.13
C ARG A 21 -3.70 -10.78 11.14
N ALA A 22 -3.64 -10.19 12.33
CA ALA A 22 -4.68 -10.33 13.35
C ALA A 22 -6.02 -9.73 12.91
N MET A 23 -6.00 -8.67 12.09
CA MET A 23 -7.20 -8.09 11.47
C MET A 23 -7.74 -8.91 10.30
N GLY A 24 -7.10 -10.02 9.93
CA GLY A 24 -7.53 -10.86 8.81
C GLY A 24 -7.26 -10.24 7.43
N VAL A 25 -6.36 -9.25 7.34
CA VAL A 25 -5.95 -8.68 6.06
C VAL A 25 -5.23 -9.76 5.24
N PRO A 26 -5.62 -10.01 3.98
CA PRO A 26 -4.94 -10.98 3.13
C PRO A 26 -3.43 -10.69 3.05
N PHE A 27 -2.62 -11.76 3.11
CA PHE A 27 -1.15 -11.66 3.08
C PHE A 27 -0.64 -10.78 1.93
N THR A 28 -1.23 -10.94 0.75
CA THR A 28 -0.85 -10.20 -0.46
C THR A 28 -1.21 -8.72 -0.41
N SER A 29 -2.25 -8.34 0.34
CA SER A 29 -2.61 -6.94 0.56
C SER A 29 -1.78 -6.31 1.69
N ALA A 30 -1.28 -7.12 2.64
CA ALA A 30 -0.53 -6.62 3.78
C ALA A 30 0.79 -5.94 3.39
N HIS A 31 1.47 -6.44 2.34
CA HIS A 31 2.73 -5.86 1.85
C HIS A 31 2.57 -4.48 1.20
N GLY A 32 1.39 -4.17 0.65
CA GLY A 32 1.07 -2.86 0.06
C GLY A 32 0.47 -1.86 1.05
N SER A 33 0.49 -2.15 2.34
CA SER A 33 -0.15 -1.31 3.35
C SER A 33 0.67 -0.06 3.69
N ILE A 34 -0.03 1.08 3.81
CA ILE A 34 0.55 2.38 4.18
C ILE A 34 -0.29 2.96 5.31
N ARG A 35 0.35 3.48 6.36
CA ARG A 35 -0.29 4.22 7.44
C ARG A 35 0.13 5.67 7.38
N PHE A 36 -0.85 6.57 7.23
CA PHE A 36 -0.66 8.00 7.44
C PHE A 36 -1.01 8.33 8.89
N SER A 37 -0.10 9.03 9.56
CA SER A 37 -0.30 9.52 10.93
C SER A 37 -0.40 11.04 10.90
N LEU A 38 -1.54 11.54 11.38
CA LEU A 38 -1.84 12.97 11.45
C LEU A 38 -1.55 13.49 12.86
N SER A 39 -1.35 14.79 12.98
CA SER A 39 -1.14 15.47 14.27
C SER A 39 -2.00 16.72 14.37
N ARG A 40 -2.03 17.36 15.54
CA ARG A 40 -2.66 18.68 15.74
C ARG A 40 -2.07 19.81 14.87
N TYR A 41 -0.91 19.56 14.26
CA TYR A 41 -0.21 20.48 13.37
C TYR A 41 -0.42 20.16 11.89
N THR A 42 -1.14 19.09 11.57
CA THR A 42 -1.50 18.77 10.20
C THR A 42 -2.51 19.79 9.70
N THR A 43 -2.25 20.35 8.52
CA THR A 43 -3.14 21.33 7.88
C THR A 43 -3.91 20.71 6.73
N ASP A 44 -5.00 21.35 6.32
CA ASP A 44 -5.83 20.89 5.21
C ASP A 44 -5.04 20.92 3.89
N GLU A 45 -4.14 21.89 3.71
CA GLU A 45 -3.28 21.98 2.52
C GLU A 45 -2.31 20.80 2.41
N GLU A 46 -1.79 20.29 3.54
CA GLU A 46 -0.97 19.08 3.52
C GLU A 46 -1.79 17.85 3.07
N ILE A 47 -3.05 17.77 3.50
CA ILE A 47 -3.97 16.68 3.15
C ILE A 47 -4.30 16.76 1.66
N ASP A 48 -4.66 17.94 1.17
CA ASP A 48 -4.95 18.18 -0.25
C ASP A 48 -3.77 17.83 -1.13
N TYR A 49 -2.56 18.25 -0.74
CA TYR A 49 -1.34 17.89 -1.44
C TYR A 49 -1.11 16.37 -1.47
N THR A 50 -1.35 15.69 -0.34
CA THR A 50 -1.22 14.23 -0.26
C THR A 50 -2.24 13.54 -1.17
N LEU A 51 -3.49 14.02 -1.19
CA LEU A 51 -4.55 13.49 -2.06
C LEU A 51 -4.28 13.76 -3.55
N GLN A 52 -3.58 14.85 -3.88
CA GLN A 52 -3.16 15.13 -5.24
C GLN A 52 -2.05 14.18 -5.71
N VAL A 53 -1.04 13.95 -4.87
CA VAL A 53 0.17 13.17 -5.25
C VAL A 53 -0.05 11.66 -5.17
N MET A 54 -0.79 11.19 -4.15
CA MET A 54 -0.91 9.77 -3.85
C MET A 54 -1.46 8.93 -5.03
N PRO A 55 -2.51 9.36 -5.77
CA PRO A 55 -3.01 8.62 -6.92
C PRO A 55 -1.96 8.44 -8.02
N GLU A 56 -1.14 9.46 -8.29
CA GLU A 56 -0.07 9.37 -9.30
C GLU A 56 0.99 8.33 -8.92
N VAL A 57 1.39 8.32 -7.65
CA VAL A 57 2.34 7.34 -7.11
C VAL A 57 1.77 5.92 -7.23
N VAL A 58 0.52 5.72 -6.84
CA VAL A 58 -0.16 4.42 -6.94
C VAL A 58 -0.24 3.97 -8.40
N ASN A 59 -0.68 4.83 -9.32
CA ASN A 59 -0.79 4.49 -10.74
C ASN A 59 0.55 4.06 -11.33
N ARG A 60 1.63 4.79 -11.02
CA ARG A 60 2.98 4.43 -11.47
C ARG A 60 3.42 3.05 -10.97
N LEU A 61 3.10 2.70 -9.72
CA LEU A 61 3.40 1.37 -9.17
C LEU A 61 2.54 0.28 -9.81
N LEU A 62 1.28 0.58 -10.14
CA LEU A 62 0.39 -0.35 -10.81
C LEU A 62 0.80 -0.63 -12.25
N GLU A 63 1.33 0.35 -12.98
CA GLU A 63 1.85 0.19 -14.35
C GLU A 63 2.98 -0.84 -14.45
N ILE A 64 3.83 -0.91 -13.42
CA ILE A 64 4.97 -1.84 -13.37
C ILE A 64 4.65 -3.12 -12.59
N SER A 65 3.47 -3.22 -11.97
CA SER A 65 3.11 -4.34 -11.11
C SER A 65 2.68 -5.55 -11.95
N PRO A 66 3.33 -6.71 -11.80
CA PRO A 66 2.86 -7.94 -12.45
C PRO A 66 1.51 -8.41 -11.90
N TYR A 67 1.13 -7.95 -10.70
CA TYR A 67 -0.10 -8.30 -9.99
C TYR A 67 -1.29 -7.40 -10.34
N TRP A 68 -1.11 -6.39 -11.18
CA TRP A 68 -2.18 -5.51 -11.63
C TRP A 68 -2.55 -5.78 -13.09
N ASP A 69 -3.84 -5.81 -13.38
CA ASP A 69 -4.36 -5.80 -14.74
C ASP A 69 -4.84 -4.38 -15.08
N SER A 70 -3.98 -3.64 -15.79
CA SER A 70 -4.26 -2.28 -16.24
C SER A 70 -5.43 -2.20 -17.22
N LYS A 71 -5.77 -3.28 -17.95
CA LYS A 71 -6.90 -3.29 -18.90
C LYS A 71 -8.23 -3.37 -18.16
N ASN A 72 -8.31 -4.23 -17.15
CA ASN A 72 -9.54 -4.45 -16.38
C ASN A 72 -9.60 -3.65 -15.07
N LYS A 73 -8.55 -2.88 -14.74
CA LYS A 73 -8.37 -2.14 -13.49
C LYS A 73 -8.61 -3.00 -12.25
N LYS A 74 -8.06 -4.22 -12.25
CA LYS A 74 -8.25 -5.21 -11.18
C LYS A 74 -6.92 -5.85 -10.80
N GLY A 75 -6.80 -6.28 -9.55
CA GLY A 75 -5.72 -7.17 -9.14
C GLY A 75 -5.86 -8.53 -9.81
N LYS A 76 -4.77 -9.09 -10.33
CA LYS A 76 -4.76 -10.43 -10.91
C LYS A 76 -4.82 -11.49 -9.81
N PRO A 77 -5.51 -12.62 -10.04
CA PRO A 77 -5.49 -13.75 -9.11
C PRO A 77 -4.07 -14.29 -8.95
N ILE A 78 -3.62 -14.47 -7.71
CA ILE A 78 -2.24 -14.88 -7.39
C ILE A 78 -1.90 -16.27 -7.97
N GLY A 79 -2.90 -17.15 -8.11
CA GLY A 79 -2.73 -18.50 -8.66
C GLY A 79 -2.33 -18.53 -10.15
N GLU A 80 -2.53 -17.44 -10.89
CA GLU A 80 -2.15 -17.33 -12.31
C GLU A 80 -0.70 -16.89 -12.53
N LEU A 81 -0.06 -16.30 -11.52
CA LEU A 81 1.27 -15.67 -11.62
C LEU A 81 2.40 -16.48 -10.95
N ALA A 82 2.06 -17.55 -10.22
CA ALA A 82 3.01 -18.42 -9.53
C ALA A 82 3.47 -19.61 -10.41
N ARG A 83 3.76 -19.35 -11.69
CA ARG A 83 4.38 -20.30 -12.62
C ARG A 83 5.66 -19.74 -13.20
#